data_AF-A0A557XDR5-F1
#
_entry.id   AF-A0A557XDR5-F1
#
_cell.length_a   1.000
_cell.length_b   1.000
_cell.length_c   1.000
_cell.angle_alpha   90.00
_cell.angle_beta   90.00
_cell.angle_gamma   90.00
#
_symmetry.space_group_name_H-M   'P 1'
#
loop_
_entity.id
_entity.type
_entity.pdbx_description
1 polymer ?
#
loop_
_entity_poly.entity_id
_entity_poly.type
_entity_poly.pdbx_seq_one_letter_code
_entity_poly.pdbx_strand_id
1 'polypeptide(L)'
;MPSPTRKRVSDAVMQAIADAITTIENDADMPRTKRQIEALTGRSHDAVARAFVQDRIENSSHRLNSRFEQLAANLTRGDSLNTAAARNDLQTIAELRQKNRDLHNQLDRFATALFARHLDTQIGRPEIELVTRIRRGQRGE
;
A
#
# COMPACT_ATOMS: atom_id res chain seq x y z
N MET A 1 39.27 28.21 -20.56
CA MET A 1 39.66 28.22 -19.14
C MET A 1 39.32 26.86 -18.55
N PRO A 2 40.23 26.16 -17.85
CA PRO A 2 39.85 24.97 -17.12
C PRO A 2 38.91 25.35 -15.96
N SER A 3 37.78 24.65 -15.84
CA SER A 3 36.81 24.85 -14.77
C SER A 3 37.49 24.70 -13.40
N PRO A 4 37.13 25.49 -12.38
CA PRO A 4 37.72 25.36 -11.04
C PRO A 4 37.51 23.94 -10.54
N THR A 5 38.61 23.27 -10.19
CA THR A 5 38.61 21.96 -9.56
C THR A 5 37.79 22.06 -8.29
N ARG A 6 36.63 21.37 -8.27
CA ARG A 6 35.75 21.38 -7.08
C ARG A 6 36.56 20.89 -5.89
N LYS A 7 36.49 21.62 -4.77
CA LYS A 7 37.21 21.28 -3.54
C LYS A 7 36.78 19.88 -3.10
N ARG A 8 37.76 18.96 -3.08
CA ARG A 8 37.58 17.57 -2.63
C ARG A 8 37.15 17.52 -1.18
N VAL A 9 36.32 16.54 -0.86
CA VAL A 9 35.92 16.22 0.50
C VAL A 9 36.95 15.28 1.11
N SER A 10 37.26 15.46 2.39
CA SER A 10 38.20 14.60 3.11
C SER A 10 37.64 13.18 3.28
N ASP A 11 38.52 12.20 3.34
CA ASP A 11 38.14 10.78 3.53
C ASP A 11 37.34 10.54 4.83
N ALA A 12 37.65 11.27 5.91
CA ALA A 12 36.88 11.23 7.15
C ALA A 12 35.39 11.61 6.97
N VAL A 13 35.08 12.48 6.00
CA VAL A 13 33.69 12.85 5.69
C VAL A 13 33.04 11.78 4.82
N MET A 14 33.79 11.19 3.88
CA MET A 14 33.31 10.06 3.09
C MET A 14 32.93 8.88 4.00
N GLN A 15 33.80 8.56 4.96
CA GLN A 15 33.56 7.53 5.96
C GLN A 15 32.34 7.88 6.84
N ALA A 16 32.24 9.09 7.37
CA ALA A 16 31.09 9.49 8.19
C ALA A 16 29.76 9.36 7.43
N ILE A 17 29.75 9.67 6.12
CA ILE A 17 28.56 9.49 5.28
C ILE A 17 28.27 8.00 5.05
N ALA A 18 29.30 7.17 4.82
CA ALA A 18 29.16 5.72 4.71
C ALA A 18 28.60 5.09 6.00
N ASP A 19 29.07 5.55 7.15
CA ASP A 19 28.60 5.11 8.46
C ASP A 19 27.14 5.52 8.67
N ALA A 20 26.77 6.77 8.35
CA ALA A 20 25.39 7.24 8.43
C ALA A 20 24.44 6.44 7.51
N ILE A 21 24.87 6.08 6.30
CA ILE A 21 24.09 5.19 5.43
C ILE A 21 23.85 3.84 6.12
N THR A 22 24.86 3.28 6.79
CA THR A 22 24.76 2.02 7.54
C THR A 22 23.82 2.16 8.74
N THR A 23 23.86 3.29 9.45
CA THR A 23 22.93 3.57 10.56
C THR A 23 21.50 3.64 10.06
N ILE A 24 21.25 4.35 8.96
CA ILE A 24 19.93 4.44 8.34
C ILE A 24 19.48 3.06 7.86
N GLU A 25 20.39 2.23 7.32
CA GLU A 25 20.08 0.88 6.86
C GLU A 25 19.55 0.00 7.99
N ASN A 26 20.17 0.07 9.16
CA ASN A 26 19.83 -0.72 10.35
C ASN A 26 18.57 -0.22 11.09
N ASP A 27 18.11 1.00 10.82
CA ASP A 27 16.91 1.57 11.43
C ASP A 27 15.74 1.61 10.41
N ALA A 28 14.66 0.92 10.75
CA ALA A 28 13.46 0.84 9.92
C ALA A 28 12.60 2.11 9.98
N ASP A 29 12.74 2.91 11.02
CA ASP A 29 11.99 4.15 11.25
C ASP A 29 12.69 5.38 10.64
N MET A 30 13.98 5.28 10.34
CA MET A 30 14.71 6.40 9.73
C MET A 30 14.32 6.63 8.27
N PRO A 31 14.08 7.90 7.88
CA PRO A 31 13.85 8.26 6.48
C PRO A 31 15.08 7.96 5.62
N ARG A 32 14.85 7.31 4.47
CA ARG A 32 15.89 6.96 3.50
C ARG A 32 16.23 8.15 2.58
N THR A 33 16.66 9.28 3.17
CA THR A 33 16.94 10.54 2.44
C THR A 33 18.35 11.09 2.68
N LYS A 34 18.88 11.88 1.73
CA LYS A 34 20.15 12.62 1.89
C LYS A 34 20.09 13.66 3.01
N ARG A 35 18.91 14.22 3.29
CA ARG A 35 18.69 15.14 4.41
C ARG A 35 18.84 14.44 5.77
N GLN A 36 18.49 13.16 5.86
CA GLN A 36 18.74 12.37 7.07
C GLN A 36 20.23 12.12 7.29
N ILE A 37 21.00 11.91 6.21
CA ILE A 37 22.46 11.79 6.27
C ILE A 37 23.08 13.10 6.79
N GLU A 38 22.60 14.26 6.34
CA GLU A 38 23.03 15.57 6.87
C GLU A 38 22.78 15.68 8.38
N ALA A 39 21.59 15.28 8.83
CA ALA A 39 21.21 15.31 10.24
C ALA A 39 22.09 14.39 11.11
N LEU A 40 22.37 13.16 10.66
CA LEU A 40 23.19 12.20 11.40
C LEU A 40 24.67 12.57 11.44
N THR A 41 25.19 13.11 10.34
CA THR A 41 26.62 13.45 10.24
C THR A 41 26.96 14.85 10.76
N GLY A 42 25.95 15.70 10.98
CA GLY A 42 26.12 17.12 11.31
C GLY A 42 26.82 17.92 10.20
N ARG A 43 26.82 17.40 8.97
CA ARG A 43 27.50 18.02 7.82
C ARG A 43 26.52 18.86 7.02
N SER A 44 27.03 19.94 6.43
CA SER A 44 26.26 20.79 5.51
C SER A 44 25.83 20.01 4.27
N HIS A 45 24.69 20.39 3.69
CA HIS A 45 24.18 19.87 2.42
C HIS A 45 25.25 19.86 1.31
N ASP A 46 26.03 20.94 1.16
CA ASP A 46 27.07 21.04 0.14
C ASP A 46 28.18 19.98 0.33
N ALA A 47 28.59 19.71 1.57
CA ALA A 47 29.58 18.67 1.87
C ALA A 47 29.08 17.27 1.47
N VAL A 48 27.82 16.96 1.78
CA VAL A 48 27.18 15.69 1.41
C VAL A 48 27.04 15.60 -0.12
N ALA A 49 26.54 16.64 -0.78
CA ALA A 49 26.41 16.67 -2.23
C ALA A 49 27.75 16.48 -2.95
N ARG A 50 28.82 17.13 -2.46
CA ARG A 50 30.17 16.95 -3.00
C ARG A 50 30.70 15.54 -2.78
N ALA A 51 30.44 14.92 -1.64
CA ALA A 51 30.86 13.54 -1.38
C ALA A 51 30.23 12.56 -2.37
N PHE A 52 28.92 12.69 -2.64
CA PHE A 52 28.25 11.88 -3.67
C PHE A 52 28.78 12.15 -5.09
N VAL A 53 29.07 13.41 -5.43
CA VAL A 53 29.67 13.75 -6.72
C VAL A 53 31.08 13.19 -6.85
N GLN A 54 31.89 13.28 -5.79
CA GLN A 54 33.25 12.76 -5.74
C GLN A 54 33.26 11.24 -5.85
N ASP A 55 32.40 10.54 -5.11
CA ASP A 55 32.22 9.09 -5.19
C ASP A 55 31.92 8.63 -6.62
N ARG A 56 31.07 9.37 -7.34
CA ARG A 56 30.70 9.07 -8.74
C ARG A 56 31.84 9.26 -9.73
N ILE A 57 32.68 10.27 -9.51
CA ILE A 57 33.78 10.62 -10.43
C ILE A 57 35.01 9.75 -10.16
N GLU A 58 35.30 9.51 -8.88
CA GLU A 58 36.54 8.87 -8.43
C GLU A 58 36.35 7.37 -8.14
N ASN A 59 35.14 6.83 -8.29
CA ASN A 59 34.79 5.44 -7.94
C ASN A 59 35.37 5.06 -6.56
N SER A 60 35.00 5.84 -5.55
CA SER A 60 35.57 5.69 -4.20
C SER A 60 35.26 4.30 -3.63
N SER A 61 36.15 3.78 -2.76
CA SER A 61 35.95 2.51 -2.05
C SER A 61 34.66 2.47 -1.23
N HIS A 62 34.15 3.63 -0.83
CA HIS A 62 32.96 3.79 0.01
C HIS A 62 31.65 3.54 -0.76
N ARG A 63 31.67 3.65 -2.09
CA ARG A 63 30.55 3.36 -3.00
C ARG A 63 29.23 4.01 -2.55
N LEU A 64 29.30 5.27 -2.14
CA LEU A 64 28.19 5.99 -1.51
C LEU A 64 26.94 6.03 -2.39
N ASN A 65 27.10 6.27 -3.70
CA ASN A 65 25.96 6.33 -4.62
C ASN A 65 25.25 4.98 -4.72
N SER A 66 25.98 3.89 -4.97
CA SER A 66 25.34 2.58 -5.11
C SER A 66 24.69 2.11 -3.81
N ARG A 67 25.32 2.38 -2.66
CA ARG A 67 24.73 2.03 -1.35
C ARG A 67 23.46 2.83 -1.09
N PHE A 68 23.47 4.13 -1.38
CA PHE A 68 22.28 4.97 -1.20
C PHE A 68 21.15 4.60 -2.19
N GLU A 69 21.49 4.28 -3.43
CA GLU A 69 20.54 3.79 -4.43
C GLU A 69 19.89 2.48 -3.98
N GLN A 70 20.67 1.50 -3.50
CA GLN A 70 20.14 0.25 -2.93
C GLN A 70 19.21 0.51 -1.75
N LEU A 71 19.61 1.41 -0.86
CA LEU A 71 18.85 1.79 0.33
C LEU A 71 17.51 2.47 -0.01
N ALA A 72 17.45 3.20 -1.14
CA ALA A 72 16.24 3.89 -1.60
C ALA A 72 15.46 3.13 -2.68
N ALA A 73 16.00 2.05 -3.26
CA ALA A 73 15.45 1.37 -4.45
C ALA A 73 13.99 0.94 -4.29
N ASN A 74 13.61 0.51 -3.08
CA ASN A 74 12.26 0.02 -2.80
C ASN A 74 11.31 1.11 -2.27
N LEU A 75 11.73 2.38 -2.25
CA LEU A 75 10.97 3.48 -1.65
C LEU A 75 10.76 4.61 -2.65
N THR A 76 9.50 4.93 -2.91
CA THR A 76 9.12 5.93 -3.92
C THR A 76 9.41 7.37 -3.50
N ARG A 77 9.60 7.67 -2.20
CA ARG A 77 9.77 9.04 -1.67
C ARG A 77 10.86 9.23 -0.62
N GLY A 78 11.74 8.25 -0.42
CA GLY A 78 12.71 8.30 0.68
C GLY A 78 12.04 8.26 2.06
N ASP A 79 10.85 7.67 2.12
CA ASP A 79 10.14 7.36 3.35
C ASP A 79 10.98 6.45 4.25
N SER A 80 10.54 6.23 5.49
CA SER A 80 11.05 5.11 6.27
C SER A 80 10.40 3.80 5.79
N LEU A 81 11.02 2.66 6.10
CA LEU A 81 10.46 1.36 5.73
C LEU A 81 9.07 1.14 6.35
N ASN A 82 8.89 1.54 7.61
CA ASN A 82 7.62 1.39 8.32
C ASN A 82 6.51 2.29 7.77
N THR A 83 6.83 3.52 7.38
CA THR A 83 5.84 4.42 6.76
C THR A 83 5.42 3.95 5.36
N ALA A 84 6.36 3.36 4.60
CA ALA A 84 6.05 2.73 3.33
C ALA A 84 5.15 1.48 3.51
N ALA A 85 5.47 0.62 4.49
CA ALA A 85 4.65 -0.54 4.83
C ALA A 85 3.23 -0.14 5.25
N ALA A 86 3.10 0.81 6.18
CA ALA A 86 1.79 1.30 6.63
C ALA A 86 0.93 1.86 5.50
N ARG A 87 1.54 2.50 4.49
CA ARG A 87 0.80 2.99 3.32
C ARG A 87 0.30 1.85 2.43
N ASN A 88 1.14 0.85 2.20
CA ASN A 88 0.74 -0.34 1.44
C ASN A 88 -0.38 -1.09 2.17
N ASP A 89 -0.31 -1.17 3.50
CA ASP A 89 -1.37 -1.76 4.33
C ASP A 89 -2.69 -0.97 4.21
N LEU A 90 -2.63 0.37 4.24
CA LEU A 90 -3.82 1.19 4.03
C LEU A 90 -4.43 1.02 2.64
N GLN A 91 -3.59 0.90 1.61
CA GLN A 91 -4.06 0.64 0.23
C GLN A 91 -4.73 -0.73 0.12
N THR A 92 -4.09 -1.78 0.63
CA THR A 92 -4.65 -3.14 0.63
C THR A 92 -5.94 -3.23 1.44
N ILE A 93 -6.05 -2.55 2.59
CA ILE A 93 -7.30 -2.47 3.36
C ILE A 93 -8.41 -1.79 2.54
N ALA A 94 -8.10 -0.69 1.84
CA ALA A 94 -9.06 0.00 1.00
C ALA A 94 -9.57 -0.89 -0.14
N GLU A 95 -8.66 -1.61 -0.81
CA GLU A 95 -8.98 -2.58 -1.86
C GLU A 95 -9.86 -3.72 -1.33
N LEU A 96 -9.49 -4.31 -0.18
CA LEU A 96 -10.26 -5.37 0.46
C LEU A 96 -11.66 -4.89 0.85
N ARG A 97 -11.79 -3.66 1.38
CA ARG A 97 -13.10 -3.06 1.70
C ARG A 97 -13.94 -2.80 0.44
N GLN A 98 -13.32 -2.44 -0.68
CA GLN A 98 -14.02 -2.30 -1.94
C GLN A 98 -14.55 -3.66 -2.42
N LYS A 99 -13.68 -4.67 -2.48
CA LYS A 99 -14.05 -6.04 -2.86
C LYS A 99 -15.16 -6.61 -1.97
N ASN A 100 -15.11 -6.34 -0.68
CA ASN A 100 -16.12 -6.80 0.27
C ASN A 100 -17.49 -6.16 -0.01
N ARG A 101 -17.53 -4.86 -0.30
CA ARG A 101 -18.77 -4.17 -0.73
C ARG A 101 -19.30 -4.74 -2.05
N ASP A 102 -18.44 -5.00 -3.02
CA ASP A 102 -18.84 -5.56 -4.30
C ASP A 102 -19.44 -6.96 -4.17
N LEU A 103 -18.89 -7.80 -3.29
CA LEU A 103 -19.44 -9.13 -2.98
C LEU A 103 -20.81 -9.04 -2.28
N HIS A 104 -20.99 -8.11 -1.34
CA HIS A 104 -22.29 -7.87 -0.72
C HIS A 104 -23.32 -7.43 -1.75
N ASN A 105 -22.97 -6.49 -2.63
CA ASN A 105 -23.85 -6.06 -3.73
C ASN A 105 -24.24 -7.21 -4.67
N GLN A 106 -23.35 -8.17 -4.91
CA GLN A 106 -23.67 -9.37 -5.70
C GLN A 106 -24.64 -10.29 -4.97
N LEU A 107 -24.41 -10.54 -3.67
CA LEU A 107 -25.31 -11.36 -2.85
C LEU A 107 -26.71 -10.75 -2.78
N ASP A 108 -26.83 -9.45 -2.60
CA ASP A 108 -28.13 -8.75 -2.54
C ASP A 108 -28.91 -8.89 -3.86
N ARG A 109 -28.21 -8.80 -5.00
CA ARG A 109 -28.82 -9.03 -6.33
C ARG A 109 -29.31 -10.47 -6.49
N PHE A 110 -28.51 -11.46 -6.06
CA PHE A 110 -28.92 -12.86 -6.10
C PHE A 110 -30.11 -13.15 -5.17
N ALA A 111 -30.07 -12.62 -3.95
CA ALA A 111 -31.17 -12.75 -2.99
C ALA A 111 -32.46 -12.16 -3.57
N THR A 112 -32.41 -10.96 -4.11
CA THR A 112 -33.55 -10.30 -4.76
C THR A 112 -34.12 -11.14 -5.91
N ALA A 113 -33.25 -11.69 -6.77
CA ALA A 113 -33.68 -12.54 -7.88
C ALA A 113 -34.35 -13.84 -7.40
N LEU A 114 -33.81 -14.47 -6.34
CA LEU A 114 -34.41 -15.66 -5.74
C LEU A 114 -35.77 -15.34 -5.10
N PHE A 115 -35.90 -14.22 -4.39
CA PHE A 115 -37.16 -13.77 -3.83
C PHE A 115 -38.21 -13.48 -4.91
N ALA A 116 -37.84 -12.76 -5.98
CA ALA A 116 -38.73 -12.50 -7.11
C ALA A 116 -39.23 -13.81 -7.75
N ARG A 117 -38.32 -14.74 -8.03
CA ARG A 117 -38.68 -16.06 -8.57
C ARG A 117 -39.60 -16.84 -7.62
N HIS A 118 -39.36 -16.76 -6.30
CA HIS A 118 -40.20 -17.43 -5.33
C HIS A 118 -41.63 -16.87 -5.35
N LEU A 119 -41.78 -15.55 -5.38
CA LEU A 119 -43.09 -14.89 -5.49
C LEU A 119 -43.82 -15.30 -6.77
N ASP A 120 -43.14 -15.32 -7.91
CA ASP A 120 -43.73 -15.79 -9.18
C ASP A 120 -44.25 -17.24 -9.08
N THR A 121 -43.48 -18.13 -8.42
CA THR A 121 -43.93 -19.52 -8.21
C THR A 121 -45.11 -19.67 -7.26
N GLN A 122 -45.33 -18.71 -6.36
CA GLN A 122 -46.50 -18.73 -5.46
C GLN A 122 -47.76 -18.22 -6.17
N ILE A 123 -47.64 -17.19 -7.01
CA ILE A 123 -48.77 -16.62 -7.77
C ILE A 123 -49.34 -17.64 -8.78
N GLY A 124 -48.52 -18.56 -9.28
CA GLY A 124 -48.93 -19.63 -10.19
C GLY A 124 -49.61 -20.85 -9.54
N ARG A 125 -49.78 -20.89 -8.20
CA ARG A 125 -50.54 -21.98 -7.56
C ARG A 125 -52.02 -21.60 -7.49
N PRO A 126 -52.94 -22.33 -8.16
CA PRO A 126 -54.36 -22.11 -7.95
C PRO A 126 -54.68 -22.44 -6.49
N GLU A 127 -55.38 -21.52 -5.80
CA GLU A 127 -56.05 -21.82 -4.55
C GLU A 127 -56.90 -23.07 -4.78
N ILE A 128 -56.60 -24.14 -4.06
CA ILE A 128 -57.43 -25.34 -4.07
C ILE A 128 -58.75 -24.92 -3.43
N GLU A 129 -59.79 -24.70 -4.26
CA GLU A 129 -61.16 -24.55 -3.78
C GLU A 129 -61.48 -25.78 -2.92
N LEU A 130 -61.48 -25.60 -1.61
CA LEU A 130 -62.08 -26.53 -0.66
C LEU A 130 -63.59 -26.48 -0.90
N VAL A 131 -64.05 -27.23 -1.90
CA VAL A 131 -65.47 -27.52 -2.11
C VAL A 131 -65.92 -28.40 -0.94
N THR A 132 -66.26 -27.76 0.18
CA THR A 132 -67.01 -28.42 1.26
C THR A 132 -68.40 -28.71 0.71
N ARG A 133 -68.60 -29.92 0.18
CA ARG A 133 -69.91 -30.46 -0.19
C ARG A 133 -70.71 -30.66 1.09
N ILE A 134 -71.41 -29.61 1.54
CA ILE A 134 -72.36 -29.69 2.66
C ILE A 134 -73.46 -30.68 2.25
N ARG A 135 -73.44 -31.90 2.81
CA ARG A 135 -74.60 -32.81 2.77
C ARG A 135 -75.73 -32.16 3.56
N ARG A 136 -76.65 -31.47 2.86
CA ARG A 136 -77.98 -31.19 3.41
C ARG A 136 -78.70 -32.52 3.56
N GLY A 137 -78.85 -32.98 4.81
CA GLY A 137 -79.87 -33.95 5.15
C GLY A 137 -81.24 -33.32 4.92
N GLN A 138 -81.96 -33.77 3.91
CA GLN A 138 -83.41 -33.60 3.86
C GLN A 138 -84.03 -34.75 4.67
N ARG A 139 -84.62 -34.38 5.82
CA ARG A 139 -85.62 -35.15 6.58
C ARG A 139 -86.98 -34.49 6.31
N GLY A 140 -88.00 -35.32 6.10
CA GLY A 140 -89.41 -34.96 5.89
C GLY A 140 -89.88 -35.62 4.59
N GLU A 141 -90.76 -36.62 4.57
CA GLU A 141 -91.79 -37.07 5.54
C GLU A 141 -91.77 -38.60 5.71
#